data_AF-A0A956JDC0-F1
#
_entry.id   AF-A0A956JDC0-F1
#
_cell.length_a   1.000
_cell.length_b   1.000
_cell.length_c   1.000
_cell.angle_alpha   90.00
_cell.angle_beta   90.00
_cell.angle_gamma   90.00
#
_symmetry.space_group_name_H-M   'P 1'
#
loop_
_entity.id
_entity.type
_entity.pdbx_description
1 polymer ?
#
loop_
_entity_poly.entity_id
_entity_poly.type
_entity_poly.pdbx_seq_one_letter_code
_entity_poly.pdbx_strand_id
1 'polypeptide(L)'
;MPSRVARLPRLRFLLGLAIVGPPLAIGGVWPWTIPVLALVVAAALLLLRHRGAPLRRPTALGLGLLAAGATLVQVLPLPGLRAALAPGLHAWVEHATGGLQASGWPSLSPTPADTALELLRLLALSGLVLICAQRSWRVTAGLVAAAGTAVAIVGLVQHGLHVDRIYGLYEARHATTGREATLLATFVNPNHQSGLLLLGLFATSGLALAHRREEARLEPRLVLGIALLLQLAALVL
;
A
#
# COMPACT_ATOMS: atom_id res chain seq x y z
N MET A 1 23.85 20.62 -6.99
CA MET A 1 24.47 19.66 -6.03
C MET A 1 23.45 18.59 -5.64
N PRO A 2 23.68 17.29 -5.95
CA PRO A 2 22.83 16.24 -5.41
C PRO A 2 22.97 16.23 -3.89
N SER A 3 21.88 16.53 -3.18
CA SER A 3 21.85 16.64 -1.72
C SER A 3 22.39 15.34 -1.09
N ARG A 4 23.17 15.46 0.00
CA ARG A 4 23.75 14.32 0.76
C ARG A 4 22.72 13.22 1.12
N VAL A 5 21.43 13.57 1.11
CA VAL A 5 20.28 12.67 1.30
C VAL A 5 20.26 11.53 0.28
N ALA A 6 20.69 11.75 -0.97
CA ALA A 6 20.60 10.75 -2.05
C ALA A 6 21.41 9.47 -1.79
N ARG A 7 22.40 9.48 -0.89
CA ARG A 7 23.35 8.37 -0.65
C ARG A 7 23.11 7.56 0.63
N LEU A 8 21.88 7.50 1.12
CA LEU A 8 21.56 6.70 2.32
C LEU A 8 21.03 5.31 1.95
N PRO A 9 21.86 4.25 2.02
CA PRO A 9 21.43 2.90 1.68
C PRO A 9 20.32 2.42 2.60
N ARG A 10 20.40 2.72 3.91
CA ARG A 10 19.35 2.36 4.89
C ARG A 10 17.98 2.93 4.55
N LEU A 11 17.91 4.21 4.16
CA LEU A 11 16.63 4.82 3.79
C LEU A 11 16.11 4.28 2.45
N ARG A 12 16.99 3.93 1.50
CA ARG A 12 16.56 3.26 0.27
C ARG A 12 16.02 1.86 0.56
N PHE A 13 16.66 1.12 1.44
CA PHE A 13 16.21 -0.20 1.90
C PHE A 13 14.83 -0.11 2.56
N LEU A 14 14.65 0.79 3.53
CA LEU A 14 13.35 0.97 4.20
C LEU A 14 12.25 1.41 3.22
N LEU A 15 12.57 2.29 2.27
CA LEU A 15 11.63 2.69 1.24
C LEU A 15 11.26 1.50 0.35
N GLY A 16 12.24 0.70 -0.07
CA GLY A 16 12.01 -0.53 -0.83
C GLY A 16 11.14 -1.52 -0.06
N LEU A 17 11.43 -1.73 1.22
CA LEU A 17 10.64 -2.60 2.10
C LEU A 17 9.19 -2.09 2.24
N ALA A 18 8.98 -0.78 2.36
CA ALA A 18 7.64 -0.19 2.47
C ALA A 18 6.82 -0.29 1.17
N ILE A 19 7.46 -0.24 0.00
CA ILE A 19 6.78 -0.30 -1.31
C ILE A 19 6.58 -1.74 -1.78
N VAL A 20 7.62 -2.57 -1.69
CA VAL A 20 7.64 -3.94 -2.22
C VAL A 20 7.11 -4.95 -1.21
N GLY A 21 7.35 -4.72 0.09
CA GLY A 21 6.98 -5.63 1.16
C GLY A 21 5.48 -5.91 1.22
N PRO A 22 4.59 -4.90 1.32
CA PRO A 22 3.15 -5.16 1.47
C PRO A 22 2.52 -5.95 0.30
N PRO A 23 2.80 -5.62 -0.98
CA PRO A 23 2.36 -6.45 -2.10
C PRO A 23 2.77 -7.93 -2.02
N LEU A 24 3.98 -8.20 -1.54
CA LEU A 24 4.49 -9.56 -1.41
C LEU A 24 4.01 -10.25 -0.12
N ALA A 25 3.68 -9.51 0.94
CA ALA A 25 3.13 -10.08 2.18
C ALA A 25 1.62 -10.38 2.06
N ILE A 26 1.23 -11.18 1.06
CA ILE A 26 -0.15 -11.59 0.78
C ILE A 26 -1.03 -10.36 0.45
N GLY A 27 -0.52 -9.46 -0.39
CA GLY A 27 -1.26 -8.29 -0.86
C GLY A 27 -1.66 -7.30 0.23
N GLY A 28 -1.00 -7.31 1.39
CA GLY A 28 -1.31 -6.44 2.53
C GLY A 28 -2.66 -6.71 3.20
N VAL A 29 -3.20 -7.92 3.02
CA VAL A 29 -4.55 -8.26 3.49
C VAL A 29 -4.59 -8.53 5.00
N TRP A 30 -3.48 -8.98 5.58
CA TRP A 30 -3.46 -9.32 7.00
C TRP A 30 -3.38 -8.06 7.87
N PRO A 31 -4.19 -7.95 8.94
CA PRO A 31 -4.20 -6.78 9.81
C PRO A 31 -2.83 -6.38 10.36
N TRP A 32 -1.96 -7.37 10.64
CA TRP A 32 -0.60 -7.13 11.16
C TRP A 32 0.36 -6.49 10.15
N THR A 33 0.06 -6.52 8.85
CA THR A 33 0.90 -5.86 7.83
C THR A 33 0.87 -4.34 7.97
N ILE A 34 -0.23 -3.78 8.50
CA ILE A 34 -0.40 -2.35 8.72
C ILE A 34 0.56 -1.81 9.79
N PRO A 35 0.62 -2.36 11.03
CA PRO A 35 1.58 -1.90 12.02
C PRO A 35 3.03 -2.13 11.59
N VAL A 36 3.33 -3.24 10.89
CA VAL A 36 4.68 -3.45 10.32
C VAL A 36 5.05 -2.35 9.32
N LEU A 37 4.15 -2.02 8.38
CA LEU A 37 4.36 -0.92 7.43
C LEU A 37 4.53 0.41 8.17
N ALA A 38 3.70 0.70 9.16
CA ALA A 38 3.78 1.93 9.94
C ALA A 38 5.12 2.05 10.68
N LEU A 39 5.63 0.95 11.25
CA LEU A 39 6.94 0.91 11.91
C LEU A 39 8.08 1.18 10.91
N VAL A 40 8.04 0.56 9.73
CA VAL A 40 9.04 0.78 8.66
C VAL A 40 9.04 2.25 8.20
N VAL A 41 7.86 2.83 8.00
CA VAL A 41 7.70 4.24 7.62
C VAL A 41 8.17 5.17 8.74
N ALA A 42 7.79 4.90 10.00
CA ALA A 42 8.22 5.69 11.15
C ALA A 42 9.74 5.68 11.29
N ALA A 43 10.39 4.51 11.16
CA ALA A 43 11.85 4.39 11.18
C ALA A 43 12.51 5.21 10.06
N ALA A 44 11.96 5.17 8.84
CA ALA A 44 12.45 5.96 7.72
C ALA A 44 12.30 7.48 7.95
N LEU A 45 11.19 7.92 8.53
CA LEU A 45 10.96 9.32 8.91
C LEU A 45 11.89 9.78 10.03
N LEU A 46 12.15 8.95 11.04
CA LEU A 46 13.12 9.25 12.10
C LEU A 46 14.54 9.39 11.52
N LEU A 47 14.94 8.51 10.61
CA LEU A 47 16.22 8.62 9.91
C LEU A 47 16.32 9.91 9.09
N LEU A 48 15.23 10.37 8.48
CA LEU A 48 15.18 11.66 7.79
C LEU A 48 15.29 12.84 8.76
N ARG A 49 14.55 12.81 9.88
CA ARG A 49 14.58 13.85 10.92
C ARG A 49 15.97 14.03 11.52
N HIS A 50 16.66 12.94 11.87
CA HIS A 50 18.00 12.99 12.45
C HIS A 50 19.06 13.61 11.52
N ARG A 51 18.74 13.83 10.24
CA ARG A 51 19.67 14.45 9.28
C ARG A 51 19.63 15.97 9.27
N GLY A 52 18.64 16.59 9.93
CA GLY A 52 18.52 18.05 10.02
C GLY A 52 18.27 18.76 8.67
N ALA A 53 18.03 18.02 7.59
CA ALA A 53 17.70 18.60 6.30
C ALA A 53 16.21 19.01 6.27
N PRO A 54 15.87 20.17 5.69
CA PRO A 54 14.47 20.56 5.54
C PRO A 54 13.73 19.55 4.67
N LEU A 55 12.58 19.07 5.15
CA LEU A 55 11.74 18.12 4.42
C LEU A 55 10.92 18.84 3.35
N ARG A 56 10.96 18.35 2.11
CA ARG A 56 10.04 18.79 1.06
C ARG A 56 8.63 18.30 1.39
N ARG A 57 7.67 19.21 1.48
CA ARG A 57 6.27 18.88 1.80
C ARG A 57 5.46 18.83 0.52
N PRO A 58 5.09 17.65 0.00
CA PRO A 58 4.23 17.57 -1.18
C PRO A 58 2.83 18.08 -0.82
N THR A 59 2.16 18.77 -1.75
CA THR A 59 0.80 19.30 -1.54
C THR A 59 -0.20 18.21 -1.15
N ALA A 60 -0.07 17.03 -1.77
CA ALA A 60 -0.90 15.86 -1.47
C ALA A 60 -0.77 15.34 -0.02
N LEU A 61 0.29 15.72 0.72
CA LEU A 61 0.44 15.33 2.13
C LEU A 61 -0.74 15.85 2.98
N GLY A 62 -1.23 17.05 2.67
CA GLY A 62 -2.37 17.64 3.38
C GLY A 62 -3.63 16.79 3.29
N LEU A 63 -3.89 16.18 2.13
CA LEU A 63 -5.06 15.31 1.92
C LEU A 63 -4.96 14.04 2.76
N GLY A 64 -3.78 13.41 2.80
CA GLY A 64 -3.55 12.22 3.61
C GLY A 64 -3.68 12.50 5.12
N LEU A 65 -3.14 13.63 5.59
CA LEU A 65 -3.27 14.06 6.98
C LEU A 65 -4.71 14.46 7.34
N LEU A 66 -5.45 15.09 6.42
CA LEU A 66 -6.86 15.42 6.61
C LEU A 66 -7.70 14.14 6.73
N ALA A 67 -7.49 13.16 5.85
CA ALA A 67 -8.16 11.87 5.91
C ALA A 67 -7.82 11.12 7.21
N ALA A 68 -6.56 11.13 7.64
CA ALA A 68 -6.15 10.57 8.92
C ALA A 68 -6.81 11.31 10.10
N GLY A 69 -6.86 12.64 10.07
CA GLY A 69 -7.54 13.45 11.10
C GLY A 69 -9.03 13.13 11.20
N ALA A 70 -9.73 13.03 10.07
CA ALA A 70 -11.14 12.64 10.03
C ALA A 70 -11.35 11.21 10.58
N THR A 71 -10.44 10.29 10.26
CA THR A 71 -10.49 8.91 10.77
C THR A 71 -10.19 8.83 12.27
N LEU A 72 -9.30 9.69 12.78
CA LEU A 72 -9.03 9.81 14.21
C LEU A 72 -10.29 10.26 14.97
N VAL A 73 -10.99 11.29 14.48
CA VAL A 73 -12.27 11.73 15.06
C VAL A 73 -13.28 10.58 15.10
N GLN A 74 -13.26 9.68 14.11
CA GLN A 74 -14.15 8.52 14.09
C GLN A 74 -13.85 7.48 15.18
N VAL A 75 -12.61 7.39 15.66
CA VAL A 75 -12.15 6.41 16.67
C VAL A 75 -12.26 6.94 18.10
N LEU A 76 -12.11 8.26 18.29
CA LEU A 76 -12.13 8.88 19.62
C LEU A 76 -13.46 8.59 20.34
N PRO A 77 -13.41 8.20 21.64
CA PRO A 77 -14.61 7.97 22.44
C PRO A 77 -15.21 9.33 22.82
N LEU A 78 -16.09 9.85 21.96
CA LEU A 78 -16.74 11.16 22.12
C LEU A 78 -18.24 10.91 22.39
N PRO A 79 -18.68 10.90 23.67
CA PRO A 79 -20.07 10.65 24.03
C PRO A 79 -21.02 11.61 23.32
N GLY A 80 -22.14 11.11 22.82
CA GLY A 80 -23.15 11.91 22.11
C GLY A 80 -22.81 12.24 20.66
N LEU A 81 -21.54 12.12 20.21
CA LEU A 81 -21.16 12.46 18.83
C LEU A 81 -21.87 11.57 17.80
N ARG A 82 -21.96 10.26 18.07
CA ARG A 82 -22.68 9.32 17.19
C ARG A 82 -24.17 9.64 17.12
N ALA A 83 -24.79 9.97 18.25
CA ALA A 83 -26.20 10.34 18.29
C ALA A 83 -26.49 11.65 17.53
N ALA A 84 -25.58 12.63 17.64
CA ALA A 84 -25.72 13.92 16.99
C ALA A 84 -25.48 13.86 15.46
N LEU A 85 -24.43 13.17 15.01
CA LEU A 85 -24.03 13.16 13.60
C LEU A 85 -24.60 11.98 12.79
N ALA A 86 -24.91 10.86 13.46
CA ALA A 86 -25.34 9.62 12.81
C ALA A 86 -26.44 8.92 13.64
N PRO A 87 -27.61 9.55 13.86
CA PRO A 87 -28.66 9.02 14.73
C PRO A 87 -29.17 7.63 14.31
N GLY A 88 -29.25 7.36 13.00
CA GLY A 88 -29.62 6.03 12.49
C GLY A 88 -28.59 4.94 12.83
N LEU A 89 -27.30 5.26 12.71
CA LEU A 89 -26.22 4.35 13.14
C LEU A 89 -26.24 4.14 14.65
N HIS A 90 -26.50 5.20 15.42
CA HIS A 90 -26.64 5.10 16.87
C HIS A 90 -27.77 4.14 17.26
N ALA A 91 -28.96 4.30 16.69
CA ALA A 91 -30.09 3.40 16.94
C ALA A 91 -29.78 1.94 16.55
N TRP A 92 -29.08 1.73 15.42
CA TRP A 92 -28.66 0.39 15.00
C TRP A 92 -27.67 -0.25 15.98
N VAL A 93 -26.66 0.50 16.44
CA VAL A 93 -25.70 -0.03 17.42
C VAL A 93 -26.39 -0.31 18.76
N GLU A 94 -27.22 0.62 19.27
CA GLU A 94 -27.99 0.40 20.50
C GLU A 94 -28.87 -0.85 20.41
N HIS A 95 -29.54 -1.05 19.27
CA HIS A 95 -30.33 -2.26 19.03
C HIS A 95 -29.47 -3.53 19.01
N ALA A 96 -28.30 -3.48 18.35
CA ALA A 96 -27.38 -4.62 18.27
C ALA A 96 -26.70 -4.94 19.62
N THR A 97 -26.51 -3.95 20.49
CA THR A 97 -25.90 -4.11 21.82
C THR A 97 -26.92 -4.27 22.95
N GLY A 98 -28.20 -4.00 22.70
CA GLY A 98 -29.30 -4.08 23.65
C GLY A 98 -29.53 -5.51 24.13
N GLY A 99 -28.79 -5.92 25.17
CA GLY A 99 -28.77 -7.29 25.69
C GLY A 99 -27.38 -7.75 26.12
N LEU A 100 -26.33 -7.06 25.66
CA LEU A 100 -24.96 -7.24 26.14
C LEU A 100 -24.76 -6.37 27.40
N GLN A 101 -24.22 -6.94 28.47
CA GLN A 101 -23.84 -6.18 29.68
C GLN A 101 -22.57 -5.32 29.50
N ALA A 102 -22.08 -5.16 28.26
CA ALA A 102 -20.88 -4.39 27.97
C ALA A 102 -21.26 -2.97 27.53
N SER A 103 -20.68 -1.96 28.18
CA SER A 103 -20.76 -0.58 27.70
C SER A 103 -20.02 -0.47 26.36
N GLY A 104 -20.76 -0.22 25.27
CA GLY A 104 -20.19 -0.04 23.94
C GLY A 104 -19.19 1.13 23.90
N TRP A 105 -18.14 1.01 23.06
CA TRP A 105 -17.19 2.10 22.86
C TRP A 105 -17.90 3.30 22.19
N PRO A 106 -17.96 4.49 22.83
CA PRO A 106 -18.80 5.60 22.38
C PRO A 106 -18.10 6.44 21.29
N SER A 107 -17.57 5.80 20.25
CA SER A 107 -16.97 6.46 19.08
C SER A 107 -17.98 6.71 17.97
N LEU A 108 -17.63 7.46 16.92
CA LEU A 108 -18.50 7.54 15.73
C LEU A 108 -18.47 6.22 14.93
N SER A 109 -17.32 5.54 14.88
CA SER A 109 -17.19 4.24 14.21
C SER A 109 -17.90 3.12 14.98
N PRO A 110 -18.62 2.21 14.30
CA PRO A 110 -19.17 0.99 14.91
C PRO A 110 -18.10 -0.08 15.15
N THR A 111 -16.95 0.00 14.49
CA THR A 111 -15.84 -0.96 14.56
C THR A 111 -14.52 -0.22 14.85
N PRO A 112 -14.35 0.32 16.07
CA PRO A 112 -13.25 1.23 16.39
C PRO A 112 -11.85 0.64 16.18
N ALA A 113 -11.69 -0.67 16.36
CA ALA A 113 -10.43 -1.37 16.13
C ALA A 113 -10.01 -1.32 14.64
N ASP A 114 -10.92 -1.64 13.72
CA ASP A 114 -10.66 -1.58 12.28
C ASP A 114 -10.43 -0.14 11.81
N THR A 115 -11.18 0.81 12.35
CA THR A 115 -10.98 2.23 12.05
C THR A 115 -9.64 2.75 12.59
N ALA A 116 -9.16 2.25 13.73
CA ALA A 116 -7.82 2.56 14.25
C ALA A 116 -6.71 1.99 13.35
N LEU A 117 -6.89 0.78 12.80
CA LEU A 117 -5.99 0.23 11.81
C LEU A 117 -5.99 1.06 10.52
N GLU A 118 -7.15 1.53 10.07
CA GLU A 118 -7.24 2.42 8.91
C GLU A 118 -6.54 3.76 9.16
N LEU A 119 -6.71 4.36 10.35
CA LEU A 119 -5.97 5.54 10.77
C LEU A 119 -4.46 5.30 10.66
N LEU A 120 -3.97 4.19 11.20
CA LEU A 120 -2.55 3.84 11.15
C LEU A 120 -2.06 3.66 9.71
N ARG A 121 -2.87 3.03 8.85
CA ARG A 121 -2.60 2.88 7.42
C ARG A 121 -2.49 4.23 6.73
N LEU A 122 -3.44 5.14 6.95
CA LEU A 122 -3.44 6.50 6.35
C LEU A 122 -2.23 7.32 6.80
N LEU A 123 -1.84 7.22 8.07
CA LEU A 123 -0.62 7.86 8.59
C LEU A 123 0.64 7.27 7.95
N ALA A 124 0.72 5.95 7.81
CA ALA A 124 1.84 5.28 7.16
C ALA A 124 1.95 5.65 5.67
N LEU A 125 0.84 5.69 4.94
CA LEU A 125 0.82 6.12 3.54
C LEU A 125 1.20 7.60 3.38
N SER A 126 0.72 8.48 4.27
CA SER A 126 1.10 9.89 4.30
C SER A 126 2.60 10.07 4.56
N GLY A 127 3.14 9.30 5.51
CA GLY A 127 4.56 9.25 5.79
C GLY A 127 5.38 8.73 4.60
N LEU A 128 4.89 7.71 3.89
CA LEU A 128 5.51 7.18 2.69
C LEU A 128 5.56 8.23 1.57
N VAL A 129 4.49 8.97 1.34
CA VAL A 129 4.45 10.10 0.39
C VAL A 129 5.52 11.15 0.74
N LEU A 130 5.65 11.49 2.02
CA LEU A 130 6.68 12.42 2.49
C LEU A 130 8.10 11.88 2.25
N ILE A 131 8.36 10.59 2.49
CA ILE A 131 9.66 9.94 2.22
C ILE A 131 9.96 9.96 0.71
N CYS A 132 8.99 9.58 -0.11
CA CYS A 132 9.09 9.59 -1.57
C CYS A 132 9.42 10.98 -2.12
N ALA A 133 8.85 12.05 -1.54
CA ALA A 133 9.15 13.43 -1.93
C ALA A 133 10.62 13.84 -1.66
N GLN A 134 11.32 13.14 -0.77
CA GLN A 134 12.75 13.35 -0.51
C GLN A 134 13.64 12.59 -1.49
N ARG A 135 13.07 11.78 -2.39
CA ARG A 135 13.78 10.98 -3.39
C ARG A 135 13.54 11.50 -4.80
N SER A 136 14.40 11.09 -5.74
CA SER A 136 14.13 11.32 -7.15
C SER A 136 12.95 10.46 -7.56
N TRP A 137 12.09 11.00 -8.43
CA TRP A 137 10.94 10.27 -8.96
C TRP A 137 11.36 8.93 -9.60
N ARG A 138 12.55 8.87 -10.22
CA ARG A 138 13.13 7.65 -10.81
C ARG A 138 13.32 6.52 -9.79
N VAL A 139 13.77 6.84 -8.57
CA VAL A 139 13.95 5.82 -7.52
C VAL A 139 12.60 5.26 -7.08
N THR A 140 11.63 6.13 -6.82
CA THR A 140 10.28 5.70 -6.43
C THR A 140 9.60 4.91 -7.54
N ALA A 141 9.63 5.39 -8.78
CA ALA A 141 9.11 4.68 -9.93
C ALA A 141 9.80 3.32 -10.13
N GLY A 142 11.12 3.25 -9.92
CA GLY A 142 11.87 2.01 -10.03
C GLY A 142 11.44 0.97 -8.99
N LEU A 143 11.16 1.40 -7.76
CA LEU A 143 10.65 0.51 -6.72
C LEU A 143 9.22 0.04 -7.00
N VAL A 144 8.35 0.90 -7.52
CA VAL A 144 6.99 0.53 -7.93
C VAL A 144 7.01 -0.43 -9.11
N ALA A 145 7.85 -0.17 -10.12
CA ALA A 145 8.08 -1.08 -11.24
C ALA A 145 8.60 -2.44 -10.76
N ALA A 146 9.58 -2.46 -9.86
CA ALA A 146 10.11 -3.70 -9.27
C ALA A 146 9.04 -4.46 -8.49
N ALA A 147 8.19 -3.78 -7.71
CA ALA A 147 7.07 -4.41 -7.01
C ALA A 147 6.08 -5.06 -7.99
N GLY A 148 5.68 -4.32 -9.04
CA GLY A 148 4.78 -4.82 -10.08
C GLY A 148 5.37 -6.02 -10.82
N THR A 149 6.65 -5.96 -11.20
CA THR A 149 7.33 -7.09 -11.86
C THR A 149 7.46 -8.30 -10.94
N ALA A 150 7.80 -8.10 -9.65
CA ALA A 150 7.89 -9.21 -8.70
C ALA A 150 6.55 -9.93 -8.54
N VAL A 151 5.46 -9.17 -8.40
CA VAL A 151 4.11 -9.73 -8.32
C VAL A 151 3.73 -10.44 -9.62
N ALA A 152 4.06 -9.87 -10.78
CA ALA A 152 3.84 -10.52 -12.07
C ALA A 152 4.58 -11.86 -12.19
N ILE A 153 5.86 -11.91 -11.79
CA ILE A 153 6.66 -13.16 -11.80
C ILE A 153 6.02 -14.20 -10.89
N VAL A 154 5.70 -13.85 -9.64
CA VAL A 154 5.06 -14.79 -8.72
C VAL A 154 3.75 -15.32 -9.31
N GLY A 155 2.98 -14.43 -9.93
CA GLY A 155 1.73 -14.78 -10.58
C GLY A 155 1.85 -15.76 -11.73
N LEU A 156 2.76 -15.48 -12.67
CA LEU A 156 3.06 -16.34 -13.81
C LEU A 156 3.57 -17.71 -13.34
N VAL A 157 4.41 -17.75 -12.31
CA VAL A 157 4.91 -19.01 -11.72
C VAL A 157 3.78 -19.82 -11.08
N GLN A 158 2.91 -19.17 -10.29
CA GLN A 158 1.75 -19.84 -9.70
C GLN A 158 0.81 -20.41 -10.76
N HIS A 159 0.55 -19.63 -11.81
CA HIS A 159 -0.26 -20.08 -12.94
C HIS A 159 0.35 -21.29 -13.65
N GLY A 160 1.65 -21.22 -14.00
CA GLY A 160 2.35 -22.29 -14.71
C GLY A 160 2.50 -23.58 -13.88
N LEU A 161 2.46 -23.48 -12.55
CA LEU A 161 2.50 -24.63 -11.64
C LEU A 161 1.11 -25.11 -11.21
N HIS A 162 0.02 -24.52 -11.73
CA HIS A 162 -1.35 -24.80 -11.31
C HIS A 162 -1.54 -24.71 -9.79
N VAL A 163 -0.95 -23.69 -9.17
CA VAL A 163 -1.06 -23.45 -7.73
C VAL A 163 -2.32 -22.62 -7.46
N ASP A 164 -3.37 -23.28 -6.99
CA ASP A 164 -4.68 -22.65 -6.73
C ASP A 164 -4.76 -21.92 -5.36
N ARG A 165 -3.62 -21.78 -4.68
CA ARG A 165 -3.51 -21.13 -3.36
C ARG A 165 -2.45 -20.05 -3.38
N ILE A 166 -2.70 -18.93 -2.70
CA ILE A 166 -1.72 -17.85 -2.55
C ILE A 166 -0.51 -18.41 -1.79
N TYR A 167 0.64 -18.46 -2.48
CA TYR A 167 1.88 -19.10 -2.01
C TYR A 167 1.74 -20.59 -1.68
N GLY A 168 0.73 -21.28 -2.21
CA GLY A 168 0.45 -22.68 -1.86
C GLY A 168 -0.18 -22.88 -0.47
N LEU A 169 -0.36 -21.80 0.30
CA LEU A 169 -0.77 -21.88 1.71
C LEU A 169 -2.20 -21.37 1.95
N TYR A 170 -2.64 -20.33 1.24
CA TYR A 170 -3.90 -19.65 1.53
C TYR A 170 -4.91 -19.75 0.39
N GLU A 171 -6.13 -20.16 0.72
CA GLU A 171 -7.26 -20.07 -0.20
C GLU A 171 -7.77 -18.62 -0.26
N ALA A 172 -8.02 -18.11 -1.47
CA ALA A 172 -8.61 -16.79 -1.58
C ALA A 172 -10.08 -16.83 -1.19
N ARG A 173 -10.50 -15.83 -0.41
CA ARG A 173 -11.88 -15.71 0.10
C ARG A 173 -12.96 -15.67 -0.98
N HIS A 174 -12.60 -15.35 -2.23
CA HIS A 174 -13.53 -15.28 -3.36
C HIS A 174 -13.58 -16.54 -4.24
N ALA A 175 -12.77 -17.57 -3.95
CA ALA A 175 -12.78 -18.84 -4.69
C ALA A 175 -14.13 -19.58 -4.56
N THR A 176 -14.93 -19.26 -3.55
CA THR A 176 -16.26 -19.85 -3.32
C THR A 176 -17.39 -19.21 -4.13
N THR A 177 -17.18 -18.04 -4.75
CA THR A 177 -18.25 -17.29 -5.44
C THR A 177 -18.28 -17.44 -6.97
N GLY A 178 -17.37 -18.20 -7.58
CA GLY A 178 -17.41 -18.45 -9.02
C GLY A 178 -16.12 -19.05 -9.55
N ARG A 179 -16.23 -19.93 -10.55
CA ARG A 179 -15.16 -20.76 -11.12
C ARG A 179 -14.07 -20.01 -11.90
N GLU A 180 -14.07 -18.67 -11.89
CA GLU A 180 -13.28 -17.85 -12.82
C GLU A 180 -12.31 -16.87 -12.14
N ALA A 181 -12.19 -16.86 -10.81
CA ALA A 181 -11.19 -16.03 -10.15
C ALA A 181 -9.84 -16.78 -10.11
N THR A 182 -9.17 -16.90 -11.26
CA THR A 182 -7.82 -17.45 -11.33
C THR A 182 -6.90 -16.62 -10.43
N LEU A 183 -6.40 -17.23 -9.36
CA LEU A 183 -5.49 -16.59 -8.42
C LEU A 183 -4.10 -16.56 -9.02
N LEU A 184 -3.87 -15.55 -9.84
CA LEU A 184 -2.61 -15.37 -10.54
C LEU A 184 -1.63 -14.53 -9.75
N ALA A 185 -1.72 -14.43 -8.41
CA ALA A 185 -0.75 -13.64 -7.64
C ALA A 185 -0.80 -13.83 -6.12
N THR A 186 0.02 -13.01 -5.46
CA THR A 186 0.14 -12.77 -4.03
C THR A 186 -1.08 -12.10 -3.38
N PHE A 187 -2.12 -11.75 -4.14
CA PHE A 187 -3.26 -10.96 -3.65
C PHE A 187 -4.52 -11.83 -3.47
N VAL A 188 -5.23 -11.59 -2.37
CA VAL A 188 -6.57 -12.17 -2.16
C VAL A 188 -7.62 -11.53 -3.06
N ASN A 189 -7.43 -10.24 -3.39
CA ASN A 189 -8.33 -9.47 -4.23
C ASN A 189 -7.68 -9.20 -5.61
N PRO A 190 -8.24 -9.74 -6.71
CA PRO A 190 -7.67 -9.55 -8.05
C PRO A 190 -7.65 -8.07 -8.46
N ASN A 191 -8.57 -7.24 -7.98
CA ASN A 191 -8.55 -5.81 -8.28
C ASN A 191 -7.31 -5.10 -7.69
N HIS A 192 -6.82 -5.55 -6.53
CA HIS A 192 -5.61 -4.98 -5.93
C HIS A 192 -4.36 -5.38 -6.73
N GLN A 193 -4.31 -6.61 -7.23
CA GLN A 193 -3.26 -7.08 -8.14
C GLN A 193 -3.26 -6.24 -9.43
N SER A 194 -4.40 -6.13 -10.12
CA SER A 194 -4.51 -5.36 -11.36
C SER A 194 -4.12 -3.90 -11.15
N GLY A 195 -4.55 -3.30 -10.03
CA GLY A 195 -4.14 -1.95 -9.65
C GLY A 195 -2.62 -1.81 -9.52
N LEU A 196 -1.95 -2.75 -8.85
CA LEU A 196 -0.49 -2.73 -8.73
C LEU A 196 0.22 -2.98 -10.07
N LEU A 197 -0.26 -3.93 -10.88
CA LEU A 197 0.32 -4.23 -12.18
C LEU A 197 0.23 -3.02 -13.11
N LEU A 198 -0.91 -2.32 -13.14
CA LEU A 198 -1.07 -1.08 -13.89
C LEU A 198 -0.12 0.01 -13.40
N LEU A 199 0.02 0.20 -12.08
CA LEU A 199 0.98 1.15 -11.52
C LEU A 199 2.42 0.79 -11.90
N GLY A 200 2.78 -0.49 -11.80
CA GLY A 200 4.07 -1.02 -12.24
C GLY A 200 4.31 -0.75 -13.73
N LEU A 201 3.30 -0.96 -14.57
CA LEU A 201 3.35 -0.80 -16.02
C LEU A 201 3.63 0.65 -16.40
N PHE A 202 2.87 1.58 -15.83
CA PHE A 202 3.08 3.01 -16.06
C PHE A 202 4.42 3.49 -15.50
N ALA A 203 4.84 3.01 -14.33
CA ALA A 203 6.15 3.35 -13.76
C ALA A 203 7.30 2.85 -14.65
N THR A 204 7.23 1.61 -15.13
CA THR A 204 8.22 1.00 -16.03
C THR A 204 8.27 1.74 -17.36
N SER A 205 7.11 2.06 -17.93
CA SER A 205 6.98 2.82 -19.18
C SER A 205 7.57 4.23 -19.05
N GLY A 206 7.25 4.94 -17.97
CA GLY A 206 7.79 6.26 -17.68
C GLY A 206 9.32 6.25 -17.53
N LEU A 207 9.87 5.23 -16.86
CA LEU A 207 11.32 5.03 -16.75
C LEU A 207 11.97 4.73 -18.10
N ALA A 208 11.35 3.90 -18.93
CA ALA A 208 11.86 3.55 -20.26
C ALA A 208 11.90 4.77 -21.18
N LEU A 209 10.83 5.58 -21.19
CA LEU A 209 10.77 6.84 -21.93
C LEU A 209 11.80 7.86 -21.43
N ALA A 210 11.99 7.99 -20.12
CA ALA A 210 13.01 8.86 -19.57
C ALA A 210 14.42 8.42 -19.97
N HIS A 211 14.74 7.13 -19.92
CA HIS A 211 16.03 6.60 -20.39
C HIS A 211 16.21 6.76 -21.91
N ARG A 212 15.13 6.68 -22.69
CA ARG A 212 15.20 6.92 -24.15
C ARG A 212 15.66 8.34 -24.45
N ARG A 213 15.20 9.33 -23.68
CA ARG A 213 15.54 10.76 -23.85
C ARG A 213 16.97 11.11 -23.40
N GLU A 214 17.65 10.25 -22.64
CA GLU A 214 18.97 10.52 -22.05
C GLU A 214 20.17 9.90 -22.81
N GLU A 215 19.96 9.10 -23.89
CA GLU A 215 21.01 8.40 -24.71
C GLU A 215 21.87 7.37 -23.92
N ALA A 216 22.78 6.52 -24.44
CA ALA A 216 22.81 5.59 -25.59
C ALA A 216 23.11 4.15 -25.09
N ARG A 217 22.68 3.78 -23.87
CA ARG A 217 22.93 2.44 -23.30
C ARG A 217 21.74 1.53 -23.52
N LEU A 218 21.98 0.35 -24.12
CA LEU A 218 20.95 -0.64 -24.44
C LEU A 218 20.47 -1.44 -23.21
N GLU A 219 21.35 -1.68 -22.24
CA GLU A 219 21.06 -2.57 -21.09
C GLU A 219 19.84 -2.17 -20.25
N PRO A 220 19.66 -0.88 -19.86
CA PRO A 220 18.48 -0.50 -19.07
C PRO A 220 17.17 -0.66 -19.85
N ARG A 221 17.22 -0.57 -21.19
CA ARG A 221 16.05 -0.70 -22.05
C ARG A 221 15.58 -2.14 -22.12
N LEU A 222 16.51 -3.09 -22.20
CA LEU A 222 16.16 -4.50 -22.21
C LEU A 222 15.49 -4.91 -20.89
N VAL A 223 16.06 -4.52 -19.75
CA VAL A 223 15.49 -4.83 -18.42
C VAL A 223 14.09 -4.23 -18.27
N LEU A 224 13.90 -2.97 -18.66
CA LEU A 224 12.59 -2.31 -18.60
C LEU A 224 11.59 -2.92 -19.61
N GLY A 225 12.06 -3.33 -20.78
CA GLY A 225 11.25 -4.05 -21.76
C GLY A 225 10.76 -5.40 -21.23
N ILE A 226 11.65 -6.19 -20.62
CA ILE A 226 11.29 -7.47 -19.99
C ILE A 226 10.29 -7.24 -18.84
N ALA A 227 10.55 -6.26 -17.97
CA ALA A 227 9.65 -5.91 -16.87
C ALA A 227 8.23 -5.57 -17.37
N LEU A 228 8.13 -4.79 -18.46
CA LEU A 228 6.88 -4.41 -19.09
C LEU A 228 6.14 -5.62 -19.67
N LEU A 229 6.85 -6.49 -20.38
CA LEU A 229 6.28 -7.71 -20.95
C LEU A 229 5.74 -8.66 -19.87
N LEU A 230 6.48 -8.83 -18.78
CA LEU A 230 6.04 -9.66 -17.64
C LEU A 230 4.76 -9.10 -17.01
N GLN A 231 4.70 -7.78 -16.79
CA GLN A 231 3.53 -7.14 -16.19
C GLN A 231 2.31 -7.19 -17.12
N LEU A 232 2.49 -7.03 -18.43
CA LEU A 232 1.42 -7.19 -19.42
C LEU A 232 0.90 -8.62 -19.49
N ALA A 233 1.80 -9.60 -19.52
CA ALA A 233 1.41 -11.01 -19.53
C ALA A 233 0.58 -11.38 -18.30
N ALA A 234 1.01 -10.94 -17.11
CA ALA A 234 0.30 -11.18 -15.85
C ALA A 234 -1.02 -10.42 -15.71
N LEU A 235 -1.30 -9.43 -16.59
CA LEU A 235 -2.56 -8.67 -16.58
C LEU A 235 -3.62 -9.31 -17.50
N VAL A 236 -3.21 -10.05 -18.52
CA VAL A 236 -4.08 -10.64 -19.55
C VAL A 236 -4.47 -12.09 -19.23
N LEU A 237 -3.60 -12.80 -18.51
CA LEU A 237 -3.90 -14.11 -17.93
C LEU A 237 -4.92 -13.94 -16.81
#